data_AF-A0A1U7LTT0-F1
#
_entry.id   AF-A0A1U7LTT0-F1
#
_cell.length_a   1.000
_cell.length_b   1.000
_cell.length_c   1.000
_cell.angle_alpha   90.00
_cell.angle_beta   90.00
_cell.angle_gamma   90.00
#
_symmetry.space_group_name_H-M   'P 1'
#
loop_
_entity.id
_entity.type
_entity.pdbx_description
1 polymer ?
#
loop_
_entity_poly.entity_id
_entity_poly.type
_entity_poly.pdbx_seq_one_letter_code
_entity_poly.pdbx_strand_id
1 'polypeptide(L)'
;MSYVTNATCLFCKIVKGDIPSLKLAETATAYAFMDIQPLSKGHALIIPKYHAEKLHELPHDTLSDILPMAVQIAKAIGCENYNILQV
;
A
#
# COMPACT_ATOMS: atom_id res chain seq x y z
N MET A 1 -6.89 -15.59 -4.59
CA MET A 1 -5.45 -15.76 -4.84
C MET A 1 -4.72 -15.89 -3.51
N SER A 2 -3.94 -16.96 -3.31
CA SER A 2 -2.97 -17.02 -2.23
C SER A 2 -1.73 -16.22 -2.65
N TYR A 3 -1.44 -15.12 -1.97
CA TYR A 3 -0.19 -14.36 -2.16
C TYR A 3 0.82 -14.76 -1.08
N VAL A 4 2.11 -14.67 -1.40
CA VAL A 4 3.21 -14.96 -0.46
C VAL A 4 3.14 -13.97 0.70
N THR A 5 3.24 -14.45 1.94
CA THR A 5 3.26 -13.61 3.15
C THR A 5 4.38 -14.03 4.10
N ASN A 6 4.85 -13.10 4.92
CA ASN A 6 5.83 -13.36 5.98
C ASN A 6 5.21 -13.10 7.36
N ALA A 7 5.31 -14.07 8.28
CA ALA A 7 4.71 -14.00 9.60
C ALA A 7 5.32 -12.92 10.53
N THR A 8 6.56 -12.49 10.29
CA THR A 8 7.23 -11.46 11.10
C THR A 8 7.09 -10.05 10.50
N CYS A 9 6.63 -9.92 9.25
CA CYS A 9 6.45 -8.64 8.59
C CYS A 9 5.20 -7.90 9.12
N LEU A 10 5.38 -6.66 9.59
CA LEU A 10 4.29 -5.81 10.07
C LEU A 10 3.23 -5.53 8.99
N PHE A 11 3.65 -5.26 7.76
CA PHE A 11 2.72 -5.00 6.65
C PHE A 11 1.90 -6.23 6.28
N CYS A 12 2.50 -7.44 6.32
CA CYS A 12 1.72 -8.66 6.13
C CYS A 12 0.67 -8.87 7.24
N LYS A 13 0.99 -8.52 8.49
CA LYS A 13 0.03 -8.55 9.60
C LYS A 13 -1.10 -7.53 9.43
N ILE A 14 -0.80 -6.33 8.92
CA ILE A 14 -1.82 -5.33 8.56
C ILE A 14 -2.75 -5.86 7.47
N VAL A 15 -2.21 -6.44 6.40
CA VAL A 15 -3.01 -7.04 5.31
C VAL A 15 -3.89 -8.19 5.82
N LYS A 16 -3.41 -8.98 6.79
CA LYS A 16 -4.19 -10.06 7.43
C LYS A 16 -5.27 -9.55 8.39
N GLY A 17 -5.16 -8.29 8.85
CA GLY A 17 -6.04 -7.72 9.87
C GLY A 17 -5.60 -8.00 11.31
N ASP A 18 -4.42 -8.57 11.53
CA ASP A 18 -3.87 -8.83 12.88
C ASP A 18 -3.44 -7.53 13.57
N ILE A 19 -3.08 -6.50 12.79
CA ILE A 19 -2.74 -5.16 13.26
C ILE A 19 -3.74 -4.18 12.64
N PRO A 20 -4.40 -3.32 13.43
CA PRO A 20 -5.34 -2.36 12.90
C PRO A 20 -4.64 -1.32 12.02
N SER A 21 -5.33 -0.87 10.97
CA SER A 21 -4.90 0.26 10.15
C SER A 21 -6.11 1.09 9.73
N LEU A 22 -5.89 2.36 9.43
CA LEU A 22 -6.90 3.22 8.83
C LEU A 22 -6.94 2.96 7.32
N LYS A 23 -7.69 1.95 6.92
CA LYS A 23 -7.83 1.53 5.52
C LYS A 23 -8.41 2.64 4.65
N LEU A 24 -7.77 2.91 3.52
CA LEU A 24 -8.22 3.86 2.50
C LEU A 24 -8.82 3.16 1.29
N ALA A 25 -8.11 2.17 0.75
CA ALA A 25 -8.49 1.43 -0.44
C ALA A 25 -7.87 0.04 -0.43
N GLU A 26 -8.47 -0.88 -1.18
CA GLU A 26 -8.00 -2.26 -1.27
C GLU A 26 -8.44 -2.85 -2.61
N THR A 27 -7.52 -3.53 -3.30
CA THR A 27 -7.80 -4.29 -4.51
C THR A 27 -7.55 -5.78 -4.28
N ALA A 28 -7.60 -6.58 -5.34
CA ALA A 28 -7.20 -7.97 -5.28
C ALA A 28 -5.74 -8.16 -4.86
N THR A 29 -4.84 -7.23 -5.24
CA THR A 29 -3.39 -7.40 -5.05
C THR A 29 -2.70 -6.30 -4.23
N ALA A 30 -3.34 -5.16 -3.99
CA ALA A 30 -2.79 -4.04 -3.24
C ALA A 30 -3.69 -3.60 -2.09
N TYR A 31 -3.11 -2.92 -1.10
CA TYR A 31 -3.79 -2.41 0.09
C TYR A 31 -3.22 -1.04 0.46
N ALA A 32 -4.08 -0.07 0.74
CA ALA A 32 -3.67 1.27 1.12
C ALA A 32 -4.28 1.71 2.44
N PHE A 33 -3.49 2.42 3.25
CA PHE A 33 -3.85 2.88 4.58
C PHE A 33 -3.08 4.16 4.95
N MET A 34 -3.60 4.90 5.94
CA MET A 34 -2.90 6.08 6.45
C MET A 34 -1.67 5.70 7.27
N ASP A 35 -0.59 6.44 7.08
CA ASP A 35 0.59 6.32 7.93
C ASP A 35 0.28 6.83 9.34
N ILE A 36 0.74 6.10 10.36
CA ILE A 36 0.63 6.49 11.77
C ILE A 36 1.71 7.51 12.18
N GLN A 37 2.80 7.60 11.42
CA GLN A 37 3.88 8.58 11.57
C GLN A 37 3.99 9.44 10.29
N PRO A 38 2.96 10.22 9.95
CA PRO A 38 2.88 10.91 8.67
C PRO A 38 3.96 12.00 8.54
N LEU A 39 4.66 12.02 7.40
CA LEU A 39 5.58 13.12 7.04
C LEU A 39 4.83 14.39 6.61
N SER A 40 3.59 14.25 6.16
CA SER A 40 2.73 15.35 5.72
C SER A 40 1.26 14.99 5.89
N LYS A 41 0.38 16.00 5.82
CA LYS A 41 -1.07 15.77 5.87
C LYS A 41 -1.50 14.93 4.66
N GLY A 42 -2.19 13.83 4.93
CA GLY A 42 -2.64 12.90 3.87
C GLY A 42 -1.60 11.84 3.49
N HIS A 43 -0.49 11.71 4.24
CA HIS A 43 0.51 10.67 3.97
C HIS A 43 -0.11 9.27 4.09
N ALA A 44 -0.15 8.57 2.95
CA ALA A 44 -0.72 7.26 2.80
C ALA A 44 0.33 6.29 2.28
N LEU A 45 0.29 5.05 2.79
CA LEU A 45 1.12 3.95 2.34
C LEU A 45 0.28 3.04 1.45
N ILE A 46 0.86 2.63 0.32
CA ILE A 46 0.29 1.62 -0.58
C ILE A 46 1.26 0.46 -0.58
N ILE A 47 0.76 -0.70 -0.16
CA ILE A 47 1.56 -1.91 -0.05
C ILE A 47 0.99 -3.01 -0.96
N PRO A 48 1.84 -3.83 -1.57
CA PRO A 48 1.41 -5.07 -2.19
C PRO A 48 0.94 -6.05 -1.11
N LYS A 49 -0.09 -6.84 -1.43
CA LYS A 49 -0.48 -7.99 -0.60
C LYS A 49 0.55 -9.12 -0.71
N TYR A 50 1.20 -9.24 -1.87
CA TYR A 50 2.35 -10.11 -2.07
C TYR A 50 3.58 -9.57 -1.35
N HIS A 51 4.16 -10.37 -0.45
CA HIS A 51 5.36 -10.01 0.28
C HIS A 51 6.60 -10.06 -0.63
N ALA A 52 7.26 -8.92 -0.76
CA ALA A 52 8.55 -8.73 -1.40
C ALA A 52 9.33 -7.66 -0.64
N GLU A 53 10.65 -7.73 -0.67
CA GLU A 53 11.51 -6.71 -0.05
C GLU A 53 11.79 -5.57 -1.04
N LYS A 54 11.80 -5.86 -2.34
CA LYS A 54 12.14 -4.91 -3.39
C LYS A 54 11.10 -4.89 -4.50
N LEU A 55 10.99 -3.73 -5.17
CA LEU A 55 10.01 -3.52 -6.24
C LEU A 55 10.12 -4.54 -7.39
N HIS A 56 11.34 -4.95 -7.76
CA HIS A 56 11.58 -5.88 -8.87
C HIS A 56 11.28 -7.35 -8.55
N GLU A 57 10.93 -7.66 -7.30
CA GLU A 57 10.51 -9.00 -6.87
C GLU A 57 8.98 -9.16 -6.96
N LEU A 58 8.26 -8.08 -7.25
CA LEU A 58 6.81 -8.10 -7.35
C LEU A 58 6.32 -8.65 -8.69
N PRO A 59 5.23 -9.45 -8.69
CA PRO A 59 4.54 -9.82 -9.91
C PRO A 59 3.99 -8.60 -10.65
N HIS A 60 3.96 -8.66 -11.98
CA HIS A 60 3.46 -7.57 -12.83
C HIS A 60 2.02 -7.15 -12.46
N ASP A 61 1.14 -8.12 -12.22
CA ASP A 61 -0.25 -7.84 -11.84
C ASP A 61 -0.36 -7.01 -10.55
N THR A 62 0.56 -7.22 -9.60
CA THR A 62 0.61 -6.44 -8.36
C THR A 62 1.11 -5.02 -8.60
N LEU A 63 2.12 -4.86 -9.45
CA LEU A 63 2.63 -3.54 -9.85
C LEU A 63 1.55 -2.70 -10.56
N SER A 64 0.72 -3.34 -11.39
CA SER A 64 -0.35 -2.69 -12.13
C SER A 64 -1.43 -2.08 -11.25
N ASP A 65 -1.65 -2.59 -10.03
CA ASP A 65 -2.66 -2.05 -9.11
C ASP A 65 -2.16 -0.85 -8.28
N ILE A 66 -0.85 -0.74 -8.03
CA ILE A 66 -0.28 0.21 -7.06
C ILE A 66 -0.43 1.67 -7.53
N LEU A 67 -0.02 2.00 -8.75
CA LEU A 67 -0.03 3.39 -9.23
C LEU A 67 -1.44 3.93 -9.52
N PRO A 68 -2.37 3.16 -10.12
CA PRO A 68 -3.77 3.60 -10.23
C PRO A 68 -4.40 3.90 -8.87
N MET A 69 -4.09 3.09 -7.85
CA MET A 69 -4.56 3.33 -6.48
C MET A 69 -3.98 4.63 -5.91
N ALA A 70 -2.70 4.94 -6.17
CA ALA A 70 -2.09 6.20 -5.76
C ALA A 70 -2.82 7.42 -6.35
N VAL A 71 -3.17 7.36 -7.64
CA VAL A 71 -3.94 8.42 -8.32
C VAL A 71 -5.33 8.56 -7.70
N GLN A 72 -6.01 7.45 -7.41
CA GLN A 72 -7.33 7.47 -6.76
C GLN A 72 -7.27 8.15 -5.38
N ILE A 73 -6.26 7.82 -4.57
CA ILE A 73 -6.07 8.39 -3.23
C ILE A 73 -5.74 9.88 -3.32
N ALA A 74 -4.81 10.28 -4.18
CA ALA A 74 -4.44 11.68 -4.36
C ALA A 74 -5.66 12.56 -4.74
N LYS A 75 -6.50 12.05 -5.64
CA LYS A 75 -7.77 12.72 -6.02
C LYS A 75 -8.76 12.78 -4.86
N ALA A 76 -8.92 11.71 -4.10
CA ALA A 76 -9.84 11.65 -2.97
C ALA A 76 -9.44 12.61 -1.83
N ILE A 77 -8.13 12.80 -1.61
CA ILE A 77 -7.61 13.74 -0.60
C ILE A 77 -7.63 15.19 -1.10
N GLY A 78 -7.70 15.41 -2.42
CA GLY A 78 -7.61 16.74 -3.02
C GLY A 78 -6.18 17.29 -3.05
N CYS A 79 -5.17 16.42 -3.15
CA CYS A 79 -3.77 16.84 -3.26
C CYS A 79 -3.46 17.38 -4.65
N GLU A 80 -3.12 18.66 -4.75
CA GLU A 80 -2.67 19.28 -6.01
C GLU A 80 -1.21 18.91 -6.34
N ASN A 81 -0.35 18.91 -5.32
CA ASN A 81 1.06 18.58 -5.41
C ASN A 81 1.40 17.43 -4.45
N TYR A 82 2.10 16.42 -4.93
CA TYR A 82 2.48 15.25 -4.13
C TYR A 82 3.68 14.53 -4.72
N ASN A 83 4.30 13.69 -3.91
CA ASN A 83 5.37 12.78 -4.33
C ASN A 83 4.88 11.34 -4.20
N ILE A 84 5.35 10.48 -5.10
CA ILE A 84 5.28 9.03 -4.96
C ILE A 84 6.71 8.56 -4.79
N LEU A 85 6.98 7.87 -3.69
CA LEU A 85 8.32 7.44 -3.34
C LEU A 85 8.29 5.98 -2.89
N GLN A 86 9.13 5.16 -3.50
CA GLN A 86 9.54 3.88 -2.94
C GLN A 86 10.99 4.05 -2.48
N VAL A 87 11.22 3.87 -1.18
CA VAL A 87 12.55 3.85 -0.56
C VAL A 87 12.99 2.43 -0.26
#